data_AF-X8DBT1-F1
#
_entry.id   AF-X8DBT1-F1
#
_cell.length_a   1.000
_cell.length_b   1.000
_cell.length_c   1.000
_cell.angle_alpha   90.00
_cell.angle_beta   90.00
_cell.angle_gamma   90.00
#
_symmetry.space_group_name_H-M   'P 1'
#
loop_
_entity.id
_entity.type
_entity.pdbx_description
1 polymer ?
#
loop_
_entity_poly.entity_id
_entity_poly.type
_entity_poly.pdbx_seq_one_letter_code
_entity_poly.pdbx_strand_id
1 'polypeptide(L)' 'MDPQVRPHYTLDELLGQCDASADFTIEDQDWLNGEAVGGELL' A
#
# COMPACT_ATOMS: atom_id res chain seq x y z
N MET A 1 -11.08 18.91 22.40
CA MET A 1 -10.32 18.24 21.33
C MET A 1 -10.37 19.17 20.14
N ASP A 2 -9.29 19.89 19.87
CA ASP A 2 -9.18 20.68 18.65
C ASP A 2 -8.80 19.77 17.48
N PRO A 3 -9.32 20.01 16.27
CA PRO A 3 -9.02 19.17 15.11
C PRO A 3 -7.54 19.28 14.74
N GLN A 4 -6.86 18.13 14.67
CA GLN A 4 -5.49 18.07 14.17
C GLN A 4 -5.47 18.34 12.67
N VAL A 5 -4.68 19.34 12.26
CA VAL A 5 -4.45 19.65 10.86
C VAL A 5 -3.61 18.52 10.26
N ARG A 6 -4.18 17.80 9.29
CA ARG A 6 -3.42 16.78 8.56
C ARG A 6 -2.58 17.45 7.48
N PRO A 7 -1.30 17.08 7.36
CA PRO A 7 -0.50 17.51 6.22
C PRO A 7 -1.15 17.02 4.91
N HIS A 8 -1.15 17.90 3.91
CA HIS A 8 -1.53 17.54 2.55
C HIS A 8 -0.27 17.14 1.80
N TYR A 9 -0.35 16.03 1.08
CA TYR A 9 0.72 15.52 0.25
C TYR A 9 0.22 15.36 -1.18
N THR A 10 1.12 15.60 -2.12
CA THR A 10 0.97 15.22 -3.52
C THR A 10 1.31 13.74 -3.70
N LEU A 11 0.85 13.14 -4.80
CA LEU A 11 1.20 11.77 -5.13
C LEU A 11 2.72 11.59 -5.28
N ASP A 12 3.40 12.53 -5.96
CA ASP A 12 4.85 12.51 -6.15
C ASP A 12 5.62 12.54 -4.82
N GLU A 13 5.18 13.35 -3.86
CA GLU A 13 5.80 13.40 -2.53
C GLU A 13 5.67 12.08 -1.76
N LEU A 14 4.55 11.37 -1.92
CA LEU A 14 4.35 10.07 -1.28
C LEU A 14 5.18 8.99 -1.97
N LEU A 15 5.19 8.97 -3.30
CA LEU A 15 5.97 8.01 -4.08
C LEU A 15 7.48 8.17 -3.85
N GLY A 16 7.97 9.41 -3.68
CA GLY A 16 9.37 9.69 -3.37
C GLY A 16 9.84 9.15 -2.01
N GLN A 17 8.93 8.73 -1.13
CA GLN A 17 9.27 8.09 0.15
C GLN A 17 9.40 6.57 0.04
N CYS A 18 9.03 5.98 -1.11
CA CYS A 18 9.08 4.54 -1.33
C CYS A 18 10.39 4.12 -2.00
N ASP A 19 10.89 2.93 -1.63
CA ASP A 19 11.92 2.24 -2.41
C ASP A 19 11.23 1.39 -3.48
N ALA A 20 11.25 1.87 -4.72
CA ALA A 20 10.66 1.17 -5.87
C ALA A 20 11.43 -0.11 -6.27
N SER A 21 12.62 -0.31 -5.71
CA SER A 21 13.47 -1.49 -5.94
C SER A 21 13.47 -2.48 -4.77
N ALA A 22 12.65 -2.23 -3.74
CA ALA A 22 12.54 -3.13 -2.61
C ALA A 22 12.12 -4.55 -3.06
N ASP A 23 12.85 -5.55 -2.60
CA ASP A 23 12.52 -6.95 -2.83
C ASP A 23 11.25 -7.35 -2.08
N PHE A 24 10.48 -8.28 -2.64
CA PHE A 24 9.33 -8.85 -1.95
C PHE A 24 9.75 -9.68 -0.74
N THR A 25 9.13 -9.40 0.41
CA THR A 25 9.28 -10.24 1.58
C THR A 25 8.56 -11.58 1.40
N ILE A 26 8.78 -12.52 2.32
CA ILE A 26 8.04 -13.78 2.34
C ILE A 26 6.55 -13.52 2.57
N GLU A 27 6.20 -12.57 3.44
CA GLU A 27 4.81 -12.19 3.69
C GLU A 27 4.13 -11.61 2.44
N ASP A 28 4.83 -10.77 1.70
CA ASP A 28 4.32 -10.23 0.43
C ASP A 28 4.07 -11.36 -0.59
N GLN A 29 4.99 -12.33 -0.67
CA GLN A 29 4.85 -13.48 -1.56
C GLN A 29 3.68 -14.37 -1.14
N ASP A 30 3.52 -14.64 0.15
CA ASP A 30 2.41 -15.45 0.67
C ASP A 30 1.05 -14.76 0.38
N TRP A 31 0.99 -13.44 0.51
CA TRP A 31 -0.21 -12.66 0.19
C TRP A 31 -0.51 -12.65 -1.31
N LEU A 32 0.49 -12.39 -2.17
CA LEU A 32 0.33 -12.32 -3.63
C LEU A 32 -0.05 -13.67 -4.25
N ASN A 33 0.46 -14.78 -3.70
CA ASN A 33 0.18 -16.13 -4.19
C ASN A 33 -1.05 -16.78 -3.52
N GLY A 34 -1.72 -16.06 -2.62
CA GLY A 34 -2.96 -16.50 -1.99
C GLY A 34 -4.10 -16.67 -2.99
N GLU A 35 -5.04 -17.54 -2.68
CA GLU A 35 -6.27 -17.66 -3.46
C GLU A 35 -7.10 -16.37 -3.37
N ALA A 36 -7.78 -16.01 -4.45
CA ALA A 36 -8.68 -14.87 -4.44
C ALA A 36 -9.79 -15.09 -3.39
N VAL A 37 -9.81 -14.25 -2.36
CA VAL A 37 -10.82 -14.27 -1.29
C VAL A 37 -12.07 -13.42 -1.63
N GLY A 38 -12.02 -12.66 -2.72
CA GLY A 38 -13.14 -11.85 -3.20
C GLY A 38 -14.22 -12.72 -3.84
N GLY A 39 -15.48 -12.55 -3.40
CA GLY A 39 -16.65 -13.24 -3.96
C GLY A 39 -17.31 -12.50 -5.11
N GLU A 40 -16.58 -11.59 -5.77
CA GLU A 40 -17.12 -10.77 -6.85
C GLU A 40 -17.35 -11.59 -8.12
N LEU A 41 -18.58 -11.52 -8.63
CA LEU A 41 -19.00 -12.21 -9.85
C LEU A 41 -18.49 -11.41 -11.07
N LEU A 42 -17.86 -12.13 -12.02
CA LEU A 42 -17.46 -11.60 -13.33
C LEU A 42 -18.66 -11.16 -14.18
#